data_AF-A0A6L5T8C8-F1
#
_entry.id   AF-A0A6L5T8C8-F1
#
_cell.length_a   1.000
_cell.length_b   1.000
_cell.length_c   1.000
_cell.angle_alpha   90.00
_cell.angle_beta   90.00
_cell.angle_gamma   90.00
#
_symmetry.space_group_name_H-M   'P 1'
#
loop_
_entity.id
_entity.type
_entity.pdbx_description
1 polymer ?
#
loop_
_entity_poly.entity_id
_entity_poly.type
_entity_poly.pdbx_seq_one_letter_code
_entity_poly.pdbx_strand_id
1 'polypeptide(L)'
;MALGKAPKNLTPNQQAKVEWIAKTDPRLYRAYKLKEALRLVFYNDTVKEAKEALDAWFKWARHCRIPAFVELQKKINRHMQSILNTIEYGLTNARIEAINNKIKLSIRMAYGFRNLDNMMAMIMLRCSDIKVKLPWEKDEWTSFFFFD
;
A
#
# COMPACT_ATOMS: atom_id res chain seq x y z
N MET A 1 10.87 -21.04 3.19
CA MET A 1 11.81 -20.44 4.16
C MET A 1 11.09 -20.04 5.44
N ALA A 2 11.68 -20.30 6.62
CA ALA A 2 11.07 -19.99 7.91
C ALA A 2 10.97 -18.47 8.17
N LEU A 3 11.98 -17.69 7.81
CA LEU A 3 12.03 -16.24 8.08
C LEU A 3 11.07 -15.37 7.23
N GLY A 4 10.54 -15.93 6.14
CA GLY A 4 9.65 -15.22 5.22
C GLY A 4 8.17 -15.22 5.63
N LYS A 5 7.76 -16.17 6.47
CA LYS A 5 6.35 -16.35 6.86
C LYS A 5 6.02 -15.53 8.13
N ALA A 6 4.74 -15.19 8.29
CA ALA A 6 4.25 -14.64 9.55
C ALA A 6 4.40 -15.69 10.67
N PRO A 7 4.74 -15.30 11.91
CA PRO A 7 4.94 -16.21 13.04
C PRO A 7 3.78 -17.18 13.24
N LYS A 8 2.54 -16.68 13.10
CA LYS A 8 1.30 -17.47 13.19
C LYS A 8 1.14 -18.58 12.14
N ASN A 9 1.94 -18.53 11.07
CA ASN A 9 1.89 -19.49 9.95
C ASN A 9 3.15 -20.39 9.92
N LEU A 10 3.96 -20.39 10.97
CA LEU A 10 5.14 -21.24 11.08
C LEU A 10 4.74 -22.64 11.54
N THR A 11 5.29 -23.65 10.86
CA THR A 11 5.19 -25.03 11.36
C THR A 11 6.12 -25.22 12.57
N PRO A 12 5.90 -26.25 13.42
CA PRO A 12 6.77 -26.51 14.58
C PRO A 12 8.26 -26.59 14.21
N ASN A 13 8.59 -27.25 13.09
CA ASN A 13 9.96 -27.34 12.58
C ASN A 13 10.52 -25.99 12.10
N GLN A 14 9.67 -25.07 11.65
CA GLN A 14 10.08 -23.72 11.26
C GLN A 14 10.28 -22.83 12.48
N GLN A 15 9.46 -22.98 13.50
CA GLN A 15 9.60 -22.31 14.79
C GLN A 15 10.94 -22.69 15.45
N ALA A 16 11.24 -23.99 15.52
CA ALA A 16 12.51 -24.49 16.05
C ALA A 16 13.73 -23.94 15.28
N LYS A 17 13.62 -23.74 13.96
CA LYS A 17 14.67 -23.09 13.17
C LYS A 17 14.85 -21.61 13.52
N VAL A 18 13.77 -20.87 13.78
CA VAL A 18 13.86 -19.47 14.22
C VAL A 18 14.51 -19.36 15.60
N GLU A 19 14.15 -20.27 16.52
CA GLU A 19 14.76 -20.34 17.85
C GLU A 19 16.25 -20.72 17.79
N TRP A 20 16.61 -21.64 16.90
CA TRP A 20 18.01 -21.97 16.64
C TRP A 20 18.78 -20.75 16.10
N ILE A 21 18.22 -20.02 15.13
CA ILE A 21 18.81 -18.77 14.62
C ILE A 21 18.96 -17.73 15.74
N ALA A 22 18.01 -17.64 16.67
CA ALA A 22 18.11 -16.74 17.81
C ALA A 22 19.34 -17.03 18.70
N LYS A 23 19.74 -18.31 18.78
CA LYS A 23 20.93 -18.75 19.54
C LYS A 23 22.22 -18.62 18.74
N THR A 24 22.18 -18.85 17.43
CA THR A 24 23.39 -18.96 16.59
C THR A 24 23.78 -17.65 15.91
N ASP A 25 22.82 -16.83 15.47
CA ASP A 25 23.07 -15.56 14.78
C ASP A 25 22.16 -14.44 15.33
N PRO A 26 22.64 -13.70 16.35
CA PRO A 26 21.90 -12.59 16.95
C PRO A 26 21.62 -11.45 15.96
N ARG A 27 22.44 -11.28 14.91
CA ARG A 27 22.26 -10.22 13.91
C ARG A 27 21.11 -10.59 12.97
N LEU A 28 21.06 -11.83 12.50
CA LEU A 28 19.98 -12.34 11.67
C LEU A 28 18.65 -12.38 12.45
N TYR A 29 18.69 -12.77 13.72
CA TYR A 29 17.50 -12.72 14.58
C TYR A 29 17.00 -11.28 14.81
N ARG A 30 17.90 -10.31 14.99
CA ARG A 30 17.52 -8.88 15.07
C ARG A 30 16.84 -8.39 13.78
N ALA A 31 17.39 -8.75 12.62
CA ALA A 31 16.79 -8.45 11.32
C ALA A 31 15.38 -9.04 11.19
N TYR A 32 15.20 -10.30 11.59
CA TYR A 32 13.89 -10.95 11.62
C TYR A 32 12.88 -10.19 12.49
N LYS A 33 13.26 -9.83 13.73
CA LYS A 33 12.34 -9.09 14.61
C LYS A 33 12.00 -7.69 14.07
N LEU A 34 12.95 -7.00 13.43
CA LEU A 34 12.68 -5.72 12.78
C LEU A 34 11.67 -5.86 11.63
N LYS A 35 11.79 -6.91 10.82
CA LYS A 35 10.83 -7.21 9.75
C LYS A 35 9.44 -7.52 10.31
N GLU A 36 9.35 -8.30 11.38
CA GLU A 36 8.06 -8.62 12.01
C GLU A 36 7.41 -7.41 12.68
N ALA A 37 8.19 -6.56 13.36
CA ALA A 37 7.65 -5.32 13.91
C ALA A 37 7.14 -4.38 12.83
N LEU A 38 7.83 -4.27 11.68
CA LEU A 38 7.32 -3.50 10.54
C LEU A 38 6.00 -4.08 10.01
N ARG A 39 5.88 -5.41 9.94
CA ARG A 39 4.63 -6.07 9.53
C ARG A 39 3.48 -5.68 10.45
N LEU A 40 3.70 -5.65 11.76
CA LEU A 40 2.66 -5.31 12.75
C LEU A 40 2.15 -3.87 12.60
N VAL A 41 2.97 -2.92 12.11
CA VAL A 41 2.53 -1.55 11.84
C VAL A 41 1.32 -1.51 10.89
N PHE A 42 1.28 -2.41 9.90
CA PHE A 42 0.19 -2.50 8.91
C PHE A 42 -1.04 -3.27 9.38
N TYR A 43 -1.01 -3.82 10.60
CA TYR A 43 -2.16 -4.51 11.23
C TYR A 43 -2.82 -3.65 12.32
N ASN A 44 -2.41 -2.39 12.49
CA ASN A 44 -3.07 -1.48 13.43
C ASN A 44 -4.40 -0.98 12.86
N ASP A 45 -5.40 -0.83 13.73
CA ASP A 45 -6.76 -0.46 13.34
C ASP A 45 -6.91 1.05 13.09
N THR A 46 -6.04 1.88 13.69
CA THR A 46 -6.09 3.33 13.55
C THR A 46 -4.81 3.94 12.98
N VAL A 47 -4.95 5.04 12.24
CA VAL A 47 -3.83 5.81 11.68
C VAL A 47 -2.90 6.33 12.77
N LYS A 48 -3.46 6.71 13.93
CA LYS A 48 -2.70 7.20 15.08
C LYS A 48 -1.77 6.12 15.63
N GLU A 49 -2.31 4.93 15.91
CA GLU A 49 -1.54 3.78 16.40
C GLU A 49 -0.50 3.34 15.35
N ALA A 50 -0.87 3.33 14.07
CA ALA A 50 0.06 3.04 12.98
C ALA A 50 1.24 4.02 12.95
N LYS A 51 0.98 5.32 13.13
CA LYS A 51 2.03 6.33 13.19
C LYS A 51 2.94 6.14 14.40
N GLU A 52 2.37 5.94 15.58
CA GLU A 52 3.14 5.71 16.81
C GLU A 52 4.01 4.44 16.72
N ALA A 53 3.44 3.36 16.18
CA ALA A 53 4.17 2.12 15.94
C ALA A 53 5.28 2.29 14.90
N LEU A 54 5.04 3.07 13.85
CA LEU A 54 6.04 3.35 12.81
C LEU A 54 7.18 4.23 13.33
N ASP A 55 6.87 5.24 14.17
CA ASP A 55 7.87 6.09 14.83
C ASP A 55 8.75 5.27 15.80
N ALA A 56 8.14 4.37 16.58
CA ALA A 56 8.88 3.43 17.43
C ALA A 56 9.78 2.50 16.59
N TRP A 57 9.26 2.00 15.46
CA TRP A 57 10.02 1.18 14.54
C TRP A 57 11.19 1.95 13.90
N PHE A 58 11.01 3.22 13.54
CA PHE A 58 12.08 4.07 13.01
C PHE A 58 13.22 4.25 14.00
N LYS A 59 12.90 4.53 15.28
CA LYS A 59 13.90 4.61 16.35
C LYS A 59 14.70 3.31 16.42
N TRP A 60 14.04 2.17 16.41
CA TRP A 60 14.73 0.89 16.48
C TRP A 60 15.58 0.58 15.24
N ALA A 61 15.04 0.81 14.04
CA ALA A 61 15.74 0.57 12.78
C ALA A 61 16.98 1.48 12.63
N ARG A 62 16.92 2.72 13.10
CA ARG A 62 18.07 3.64 13.09
C ARG A 62 19.24 3.14 13.94
N HIS A 63 18.95 2.49 15.07
CA HIS A 63 19.97 2.02 16.02
C HIS A 63 20.35 0.55 15.87
N CYS A 64 19.80 -0.17 14.88
CA CYS A 64 19.98 -1.63 14.77
C CYS A 64 21.38 -2.08 14.32
N ARG A 65 22.21 -1.16 13.79
CA ARG A 65 23.53 -1.39 13.20
C ARG A 65 23.51 -2.34 11.99
N ILE A 66 22.40 -2.40 11.25
CA ILE A 66 22.26 -3.15 10.00
C ILE A 66 22.00 -2.15 8.86
N PRO A 67 22.97 -1.87 7.98
CA PRO A 67 22.86 -0.80 6.97
C PRO A 67 21.60 -0.90 6.10
N ALA A 68 21.22 -2.12 5.71
CA ALA A 68 20.01 -2.35 4.92
C ALA A 68 18.72 -1.85 5.62
N PHE A 69 18.60 -2.01 6.94
CA PHE A 69 17.44 -1.53 7.69
C PHE A 69 17.49 -0.02 7.94
N VAL A 70 18.68 0.56 8.08
CA VAL A 70 18.85 2.01 8.19
C VAL A 70 18.42 2.70 6.89
N GLU A 71 18.82 2.17 5.74
CA GLU A 71 18.40 2.71 4.44
C GLU A 71 16.91 2.46 4.16
N LEU A 72 16.39 1.28 4.55
CA LEU A 72 14.96 0.99 4.47
C LEU A 72 14.14 1.98 5.30
N GLN A 73 14.58 2.27 6.53
CA GLN A 73 13.92 3.24 7.41
C GLN A 73 13.84 4.61 6.75
N LYS A 74 14.94 5.12 6.19
CA LYS A 74 14.95 6.40 5.47
C LYS A 74 13.97 6.41 4.31
N LYS A 75 13.91 5.31 3.54
CA LYS A 75 12.99 5.17 2.41
C LYS A 75 11.53 5.18 2.86
N ILE A 76 11.21 4.43 3.90
CA ILE A 76 9.85 4.38 4.47
C ILE A 76 9.46 5.75 5.03
N ASN A 77 10.36 6.45 5.72
CA ASN A 77 10.11 7.79 6.26
C ASN A 77 9.76 8.81 5.16
N ARG A 78 10.44 8.76 4.00
CA ARG A 78 10.12 9.63 2.85
C ARG A 78 8.70 9.43 2.31
N HIS A 79 8.13 8.24 2.48
CA HIS A 79 6.78 7.89 2.02
C HIS A 79 5.78 7.71 3.17
N MET A 80 6.11 8.18 4.37
CA MET A 80 5.31 7.95 5.57
C MET A 80 3.86 8.39 5.39
N GLN A 81 3.64 9.57 4.81
CA GLN A 81 2.29 10.08 4.56
C GLN A 81 1.48 9.15 3.65
N SER A 82 2.08 8.69 2.54
CA SER A 82 1.40 7.75 1.63
C SER A 82 1.07 6.42 2.31
N ILE A 83 1.95 5.94 3.19
CA ILE A 83 1.73 4.71 3.97
C ILE A 83 0.58 4.89 4.96
N LEU A 84 0.54 6.00 5.70
CA LEU A 84 -0.56 6.30 6.62
C LEU A 84 -1.89 6.44 5.89
N ASN A 85 -1.91 7.12 4.73
CA ASN A 85 -3.11 7.22 3.90
C ASN A 85 -3.58 5.84 3.41
N THR A 86 -2.67 4.90 3.16
CA THR A 86 -3.02 3.53 2.75
C THR A 86 -3.80 2.81 3.86
N ILE A 87 -3.39 3.04 5.13
CA ILE A 87 -4.06 2.49 6.32
C ILE A 87 -5.40 3.19 6.54
N GLU A 88 -5.45 4.51 6.43
CA GLU A 88 -6.66 5.33 6.59
C GLU A 88 -7.78 4.92 5.62
N TYR A 89 -7.44 4.76 4.34
CA TYR A 89 -8.41 4.43 3.30
C TYR A 89 -8.58 2.92 3.07
N GLY A 90 -7.93 2.07 3.88
CA GLY A 90 -7.97 0.62 3.74
C GLY A 90 -7.59 0.16 2.33
N LEU A 91 -6.63 0.85 1.69
CA LEU A 91 -6.22 0.55 0.32
C LEU A 91 -5.49 -0.79 0.31
N THR A 92 -6.23 -1.87 0.02
CA THR A 92 -5.64 -3.19 -0.14
C THR A 92 -4.79 -3.23 -1.40
N ASN A 93 -3.72 -4.04 -1.39
CA ASN A 93 -2.95 -4.34 -2.61
C ASN A 93 -3.86 -4.80 -3.74
N ALA A 94 -4.93 -5.55 -3.43
CA ALA A 94 -5.94 -5.96 -4.39
C ALA A 94 -6.63 -4.78 -5.10
N ARG A 95 -6.97 -3.71 -4.39
CA ARG A 95 -7.58 -2.51 -4.98
C ARG A 95 -6.60 -1.75 -5.86
N ILE A 96 -5.34 -1.65 -5.44
CA ILE A 96 -4.25 -1.04 -6.23
C ILE A 96 -3.96 -1.88 -7.48
N GLU A 97 -3.89 -3.20 -7.37
CA GLU A 97 -3.72 -4.14 -8.47
C GLU A 97 -4.88 -4.07 -9.46
N ALA A 98 -6.14 -3.98 -8.97
CA ALA A 98 -7.30 -3.80 -9.81
C ALA A 98 -7.23 -2.51 -10.63
N ILE A 99 -6.84 -1.39 -10.01
CA ILE A 99 -6.63 -0.11 -10.71
C ILE A 99 -5.50 -0.23 -11.73
N ASN A 100 -4.35 -0.81 -11.35
CA ASN A 100 -3.22 -1.02 -12.25
C ASN A 100 -3.60 -1.90 -13.45
N ASN A 101 -4.41 -2.94 -13.24
CA ASN A 101 -4.92 -3.79 -14.30
C ASN A 101 -5.88 -3.02 -15.24
N LYS A 102 -6.77 -2.18 -14.69
CA LYS A 102 -7.63 -1.28 -15.49
C LYS A 102 -6.81 -0.30 -16.35
N ILE A 103 -5.75 0.29 -15.80
CA ILE A 103 -4.84 1.19 -16.52
C ILE A 103 -4.13 0.43 -17.65
N LYS A 104 -3.51 -0.72 -17.34
CA LYS A 104 -2.82 -1.56 -18.35
C LYS A 104 -3.75 -2.01 -19.47
N LEU A 105 -5.01 -2.35 -19.14
CA LEU A 105 -6.01 -2.70 -20.15
C LEU A 105 -6.35 -1.49 -21.02
N SER A 106 -6.53 -0.31 -20.42
CA SER A 106 -6.84 0.94 -21.12
C SER A 106 -5.74 1.33 -22.10
N ILE A 107 -4.47 1.20 -21.70
CA ILE A 107 -3.32 1.44 -22.57
C ILE A 107 -3.26 0.43 -23.73
N ARG A 108 -3.55 -0.86 -23.47
CA ARG A 108 -3.60 -1.90 -24.51
C ARG A 108 -4.69 -1.64 -25.55
N MET A 109 -5.91 -1.29 -25.12
CA MET A 109 -7.01 -0.97 -26.04
C MET A 109 -6.75 0.28 -26.88
N ALA A 110 -5.99 1.24 -26.35
CA ALA A 110 -5.62 2.44 -27.07
C ALA A 110 -4.49 2.22 -28.11
N TYR A 111 -3.86 1.03 -28.14
CA TYR A 111 -2.65 0.75 -28.93
C TYR A 111 -1.50 1.73 -28.67
N GLY A 112 -1.44 2.27 -27.45
CA GLY A 112 -0.48 3.30 -27.02
C GLY A 112 -1.02 4.72 -27.19
N PHE A 113 -0.56 5.62 -26.31
CA PHE A 113 -0.90 7.04 -26.37
C PHE A 113 0.28 7.83 -26.92
N ARG A 114 0.01 8.72 -27.89
CA ARG A 114 1.03 9.66 -28.42
C ARG A 114 1.31 10.83 -27.47
N ASN A 115 0.37 11.13 -26.56
CA ASN A 115 0.48 12.17 -25.55
C ASN A 115 0.12 11.62 -24.16
N LEU A 116 0.97 11.87 -23.17
CA LEU A 116 0.77 11.46 -21.78
C LEU A 116 -0.43 12.17 -21.12
N ASP A 117 -0.76 13.39 -21.52
CA ASP A 117 -1.92 14.12 -21.00
C ASP A 117 -3.23 13.42 -21.39
N ASN A 118 -3.33 12.95 -22.63
CA ASN A 118 -4.47 12.17 -23.10
C ASN A 118 -4.58 10.82 -22.38
N MET A 119 -3.44 10.20 -22.06
CA MET A 119 -3.42 8.99 -21.24
C MET A 119 -3.94 9.27 -19.83
N MET A 120 -3.49 10.35 -19.19
CA MET A 120 -3.95 10.74 -17.86
C MET A 120 -5.44 11.07 -17.83
N ALA A 121 -5.95 11.84 -18.81
CA ALA A 121 -7.37 12.15 -18.95
C ALA A 121 -8.24 10.89 -19.11
N MET A 122 -7.79 9.93 -19.93
CA MET A 122 -8.50 8.67 -20.13
C MET A 122 -8.48 7.77 -18.88
N ILE A 123 -7.36 7.75 -18.14
CA ILE A 123 -7.27 7.03 -16.88
C ILE A 123 -8.20 7.66 -15.85
N MET A 124 -8.21 8.99 -15.72
CA MET A 124 -9.12 9.71 -14.85
C MET A 124 -10.57 9.37 -15.20
N LEU A 125 -10.96 9.46 -16.46
CA LEU A 125 -12.32 9.13 -16.91
C LEU A 125 -12.73 7.68 -16.57
N ARG A 126 -11.83 6.70 -16.72
CA ARG A 126 -12.17 5.27 -16.50
C ARG A 126 -12.04 4.79 -15.06
N CYS A 127 -11.13 5.39 -14.28
CA CYS A 127 -10.76 4.90 -12.95
C CYS A 127 -11.30 5.76 -11.81
N SER A 128 -11.84 6.96 -12.10
CA SER A 128 -12.58 7.77 -11.14
C SER A 128 -14.09 7.50 -11.25
N ASP A 129 -14.84 7.93 -10.24
CA ASP A 129 -16.31 7.89 -10.23
C ASP A 129 -16.93 9.16 -10.88
N ILE A 130 -16.22 9.78 -11.82
CA ILE A 130 -16.70 10.99 -12.50
C ILE A 130 -17.87 10.61 -13.40
N LYS A 131 -19.05 11.10 -13.07
CA LYS A 131 -20.22 11.08 -13.96
C LYS A 131 -20.09 12.23 -14.95
N VAL A 132 -19.77 11.88 -16.20
CA VAL A 132 -19.75 12.86 -17.28
C VAL A 132 -21.18 13.08 -17.74
N LYS A 133 -21.69 14.30 -17.58
CA LYS A 133 -22.97 14.72 -18.13
C LYS A 133 -22.84 14.80 -19.65
N LEU A 134 -23.61 13.97 -20.36
CA LEU A 134 -23.53 13.91 -21.81
C LEU A 134 -24.26 15.11 -22.42
N PRO A 135 -23.80 15.67 -23.56
CA PRO A 135 -24.43 16.83 -24.19
C PRO A 135 -25.93 16.67 -24.52
N TRP A 136 -26.41 15.43 -24.60
CA TRP A 136 -27.80 15.08 -24.90
C TRP A 136 -28.60 14.57 -23.69
N GLU A 137 -27.99 14.49 -22.50
CA GLU A 137 -28.73 14.24 -21.26
C GLU A 137 -29.53 15.49 -20.87
N LYS A 138 -30.86 15.42 -20.98
CA LYS A 138 -31.76 16.46 -20.47
C LYS A 138 -31.75 16.41 -18.94
N ASP A 139 -31.55 17.56 -18.30
CA ASP A 139 -31.76 17.67 -16.85
C ASP A 139 -33.22 17.37 -16.54
N GLU A 140 -33.47 16.42 -15.63
CA GLU A 140 -34.82 16.05 -15.17
C GLU A 140 -35.59 17.25 -14.56
N TRP A 141 -34.92 18.38 -14.32
CA TRP A 141 -35.49 19.63 -13.83
C TRP A 141 -36.06 20.55 -14.93
N THR A 142 -35.78 20.29 -16.22
CA THR A 142 -36.30 21.13 -17.32
C THR A 142 -37.75 20.81 -17.71
N SER A 143 -38.29 19.68 -17.25
CA SER A 143 -39.70 19.29 -17.46
C SER A 143 -40.67 19.90 -16.44
N PHE A 144 -40.16 20.49 -15.35
CA PHE A 144 -40.99 21.05 -14.26
C PHE A 144 -41.40 22.52 -14.51
N PHE A 145 -40.76 23.22 -15.46
CA PHE A 145 -41.02 24.64 -15.75
C PHE A 145 -41.84 24.89 -17.03
N PHE A 146 -42.39 23.84 -17.66
CA PHE A 146 -43.21 23.96 -18.88
C PHE A 146 -44.69 23.56 -18.69
N PHE A 147 -45.14 23.42 -17.45
CA PHE A 147 -46.57 23.35 -17.09
C PHE A 147 -46.86 24.39 -15.99
N ASP A 148 -46.89 25.65 -16.37
CA ASP A 148 -47.69 26.74 -15.78
C ASP A 148 -47.94 27.80 -16.87
#